data_AF-A0A7Z0B8N9-F1
#
_entry.id   AF-A0A7Z0B8N9-F1
#
_cell.length_a   1.000
_cell.length_b   1.000
_cell.length_c   1.000
_cell.angle_alpha   90.00
_cell.angle_beta   90.00
_cell.angle_gamma   90.00
#
_symmetry.space_group_name_H-M   'P 1'
#
loop_
_entity.id
_entity.type
_entity.pdbx_description
1 polymer ?
#
loop_
_entity_poly.entity_id
_entity_poly.type
_entity_poly.pdbx_seq_one_letter_code
_entity_poly.pdbx_strand_id
1 'polypeptide(L)'
;MDKSLGARLTRHPVIATLYGVEQIDMFLQSAAEITIVANVDLRRLHPVVAALTKAGKYVIVNIDSCDGLSQDKGGVEYLADIGVTSLVSTRVATIQRGNRAGLVTMQKVFVTDRSTWPRSVKALEQSDPNLVQLMPAPMLSHLSTQDRKALPPIVASGFVCNKGDVFDALKHGAVAISTSDSAMWNLDPER
;
A
#
# COMPACT_ATOMS: atom_id res chain seq x y z
N MET A 1 -11.01 -9.67 -18.32
CA MET A 1 -10.84 -9.85 -16.85
C MET A 1 -10.80 -8.47 -16.22
N ASP A 2 -11.53 -8.25 -15.13
CA ASP A 2 -11.52 -6.96 -14.41
C ASP A 2 -10.11 -6.66 -13.86
N LYS A 3 -9.61 -5.45 -14.15
CA LYS A 3 -8.27 -4.97 -13.78
C LYS A 3 -8.31 -3.98 -12.60
N SER A 4 -9.48 -3.75 -12.01
CA SER A 4 -9.67 -2.92 -10.82
C SER A 4 -8.80 -3.40 -9.65
N LEU A 5 -8.44 -2.48 -8.75
CA LEU A 5 -7.67 -2.81 -7.54
C LEU A 5 -8.37 -3.91 -6.71
N GLY A 6 -9.69 -3.80 -6.54
CA GLY A 6 -10.48 -4.80 -5.80
C GLY A 6 -10.39 -6.18 -6.42
N ALA A 7 -10.59 -6.31 -7.74
CA ALA A 7 -10.51 -7.61 -8.41
C ALA A 7 -9.12 -8.25 -8.33
N ARG A 8 -8.05 -7.43 -8.34
CA ARG A 8 -6.67 -7.90 -8.17
C ARG A 8 -6.42 -8.40 -6.75
N LEU A 9 -6.91 -7.67 -5.74
CA LEU A 9 -6.82 -8.07 -4.34
C LEU A 9 -7.57 -9.38 -4.07
N THR A 10 -8.73 -9.58 -4.68
CA THR A 10 -9.47 -10.84 -4.57
C THR A 10 -8.71 -12.02 -5.19
N ARG A 11 -8.03 -11.83 -6.33
CA ARG A 11 -7.24 -12.90 -6.96
C ARG A 11 -5.95 -13.20 -6.22
N HIS A 12 -5.29 -12.19 -5.69
CA HIS A 12 -4.03 -12.34 -4.98
C HIS A 12 -3.84 -11.21 -3.94
N PRO A 13 -4.11 -11.46 -2.65
CA PRO A 13 -4.13 -10.41 -1.63
C PRO A 13 -2.75 -10.03 -1.10
N VAL A 14 -1.65 -10.60 -1.64
CA VAL A 14 -0.28 -10.17 -1.31
C VAL A 14 0.15 -9.03 -2.24
N ILE A 15 0.47 -7.89 -1.63
CA ILE A 15 1.05 -6.72 -2.27
C ILE A 15 2.57 -6.76 -2.08
N ALA A 16 3.32 -6.73 -3.18
CA ALA A 16 4.78 -6.69 -3.12
C ALA A 16 5.27 -5.29 -2.76
N THR A 17 6.00 -5.14 -1.64
CA THR A 17 6.66 -3.87 -1.33
C THR A 17 8.06 -3.87 -1.90
N LEU A 18 8.29 -3.06 -2.93
CA LEU A 18 9.62 -2.82 -3.50
C LEU A 18 10.33 -1.74 -2.69
N TYR A 19 11.57 -2.02 -2.30
CA TYR A 19 12.50 -1.05 -1.75
C TYR A 19 13.58 -0.80 -2.79
N GLY A 20 13.51 0.33 -3.49
CA GLY A 20 14.36 0.58 -4.65
C GLY A 20 13.89 -0.19 -5.89
N VAL A 21 14.83 -0.54 -6.76
CA VAL A 21 14.57 -1.14 -8.08
C VAL A 21 15.07 -2.57 -8.20
N GLU A 22 15.83 -3.04 -7.22
CA GLU A 22 16.66 -4.23 -7.29
C GLU A 22 15.81 -5.49 -7.44
N GLN A 23 14.58 -5.46 -6.92
CA GLN A 23 13.64 -6.58 -6.92
C GLN A 23 12.53 -6.45 -7.98
N ILE A 24 12.63 -5.49 -8.91
CA ILE A 24 11.62 -5.30 -9.97
C ILE A 24 11.45 -6.58 -10.80
N ASP A 25 12.55 -7.19 -11.25
CA ASP A 25 12.48 -8.39 -12.09
C ASP A 25 11.84 -9.57 -11.34
N MET A 26 12.16 -9.72 -10.04
CA MET A 26 11.54 -10.73 -9.19
C MET A 26 10.03 -10.50 -9.04
N PHE A 27 9.59 -9.25 -8.88
CA PHE A 27 8.17 -8.91 -8.80
C PHE A 27 7.45 -9.12 -10.14
N LEU A 28 8.10 -8.80 -11.26
CA LEU A 28 7.53 -9.04 -12.58
C LEU A 28 7.25 -10.53 -12.83
N GLN A 29 8.08 -11.40 -12.26
CA GLN A 29 7.95 -12.86 -12.36
C GLN A 29 7.04 -13.47 -11.28
N SER A 30 6.59 -12.70 -10.28
CA SER A 30 5.76 -13.22 -9.18
C SER A 30 4.26 -13.22 -9.51
N ALA A 31 3.50 -13.98 -8.72
CA ALA A 31 2.04 -14.01 -8.76
C ALA A 31 1.40 -12.70 -8.29
N ALA A 32 2.09 -11.93 -7.43
CA ALA A 32 1.59 -10.65 -6.94
C ALA A 32 1.28 -9.67 -8.08
N GLU A 33 0.04 -9.17 -8.11
CA GLU A 33 -0.42 -8.26 -9.16
C GLU A 33 -0.20 -6.78 -8.81
N ILE A 34 -0.03 -6.49 -7.52
CA ILE A 34 0.02 -5.13 -6.98
C ILE A 34 1.36 -4.91 -6.27
N THR A 35 1.93 -3.73 -6.41
CA THR A 35 3.14 -3.33 -5.69
C THR A 35 3.04 -1.96 -5.04
N ILE A 36 3.70 -1.81 -3.90
CA ILE A 36 4.07 -0.51 -3.34
C ILE A 36 5.52 -0.23 -3.73
N VAL A 37 5.74 0.84 -4.49
CA VAL A 37 7.08 1.31 -4.85
C VAL A 37 7.55 2.32 -3.81
N ALA A 38 8.62 2.01 -3.10
CA ALA A 38 9.25 2.87 -2.10
C ALA A 38 10.74 3.07 -2.38
N ASN A 39 11.30 4.19 -1.90
CA ASN A 39 12.74 4.51 -2.01
C ASN A 39 13.27 4.50 -3.45
N VAL A 40 12.49 5.06 -4.38
CA VAL A 40 12.91 5.34 -5.76
C VAL A 40 12.98 6.85 -5.94
N ASP A 41 14.11 7.36 -6.44
CA ASP A 41 14.29 8.78 -6.68
C ASP A 41 13.47 9.28 -7.87
N LEU A 42 13.14 10.58 -7.86
CA LEU A 42 12.29 11.25 -8.83
C LEU A 42 12.66 10.95 -10.30
N ARG A 43 13.97 10.90 -10.61
CA ARG A 43 14.45 10.71 -12.00
C ARG A 43 14.15 9.31 -12.52
N ARG A 44 14.06 8.32 -11.63
CA ARG A 44 13.82 6.92 -11.97
C ARG A 44 12.35 6.53 -11.83
N LEU A 45 11.56 7.32 -11.11
CA LEU A 45 10.18 6.98 -10.79
C LEU A 45 9.33 6.75 -12.04
N HIS A 46 9.35 7.68 -13.01
CA HIS A 46 8.53 7.54 -14.22
C HIS A 46 8.90 6.29 -15.05
N PRO A 47 10.18 6.02 -15.38
CA PRO A 47 10.58 4.77 -16.03
C PRO A 47 10.13 3.51 -15.28
N VAL A 48 10.24 3.49 -13.94
CA VAL A 48 9.83 2.36 -13.09
C VAL A 48 8.31 2.14 -13.17
N VAL A 49 7.52 3.19 -12.96
CA VAL A 49 6.05 3.13 -13.04
C VAL A 49 5.62 2.64 -14.43
N ALA A 50 6.18 3.23 -15.49
CA ALA A 50 5.84 2.87 -16.87
C ALA A 50 6.15 1.40 -17.18
N ALA A 51 7.31 0.89 -16.74
CA ALA A 51 7.69 -0.51 -16.94
C ALA A 51 6.74 -1.49 -16.24
N LEU A 52 6.42 -1.22 -14.96
CA LEU A 52 5.51 -2.04 -14.16
C LEU A 52 4.08 -2.02 -14.72
N THR A 53 3.57 -0.84 -15.08
CA THR A 53 2.24 -0.70 -15.69
C THR A 53 2.16 -1.37 -17.05
N LYS A 54 3.20 -1.26 -17.89
CA LYS A 54 3.28 -1.96 -19.19
C LYS A 54 3.25 -3.48 -19.02
N ALA A 55 3.85 -4.00 -17.96
CA ALA A 55 3.78 -5.41 -17.60
C ALA A 55 2.43 -5.83 -16.98
N GLY A 56 1.46 -4.92 -16.89
CA GLY A 56 0.12 -5.20 -16.39
C GLY A 56 0.00 -5.21 -14.86
N LYS A 57 1.04 -4.80 -14.13
CA LYS A 57 1.03 -4.69 -12.66
C LYS A 57 0.32 -3.40 -12.23
N TYR A 58 -0.25 -3.42 -11.01
CA TYR A 58 -0.85 -2.26 -10.38
C TYR A 58 0.16 -1.60 -9.44
N VAL A 59 0.39 -0.29 -9.58
CA VAL A 59 1.44 0.42 -8.87
C VAL A 59 0.84 1.41 -7.87
N ILE A 60 1.26 1.30 -6.62
CA ILE A 60 1.00 2.29 -5.56
C ILE A 60 2.34 2.97 -5.23
N VAL A 61 2.44 4.27 -5.42
CA VAL A 61 3.69 5.00 -5.12
C VAL A 61 3.70 5.46 -3.67
N ASN A 62 4.74 5.10 -2.91
CA ASN A 62 4.99 5.70 -1.61
C ASN A 62 5.68 7.06 -1.76
N ILE A 63 4.86 8.09 -1.89
CA ILE A 63 5.30 9.48 -2.13
C ILE A 63 6.17 10.03 -0.99
N ASP A 64 6.01 9.53 0.24
CA ASP A 64 6.82 9.96 1.38
C ASP A 64 8.28 9.50 1.27
N SER A 65 8.55 8.49 0.45
CA SER A 65 9.87 7.88 0.27
C SER A 65 10.46 8.09 -1.12
N CYS A 66 9.90 9.01 -1.91
CA CYS A 66 10.44 9.36 -3.22
C CYS A 66 11.39 10.55 -3.07
N ASP A 67 12.70 10.27 -3.15
CA ASP A 67 13.71 11.33 -3.04
C ASP A 67 13.61 12.33 -4.19
N GLY A 68 13.71 13.62 -3.87
CA GLY A 68 13.52 14.72 -4.81
C GLY A 68 12.06 15.07 -5.14
N LEU A 69 11.06 14.33 -4.63
CA LEU A 69 9.64 14.63 -4.83
C LEU A 69 9.01 15.22 -3.56
N SER A 70 8.48 16.44 -3.65
CA SER A 70 7.70 17.05 -2.57
C SER A 70 6.35 16.35 -2.41
N GLN A 71 5.75 16.37 -1.21
CA GLN A 71 4.42 15.80 -0.94
C GLN A 71 3.29 16.86 -0.97
N ASP A 72 3.57 17.99 -1.60
CA ASP A 72 2.64 19.08 -1.82
C ASP A 72 1.73 18.84 -3.04
N LYS A 73 1.05 19.90 -3.51
CA LYS A 73 0.18 19.84 -4.69
C LYS A 73 0.96 19.46 -5.94
N GLY A 74 2.10 20.09 -6.20
CA GLY A 74 2.90 19.85 -7.40
C GLY A 74 3.46 18.44 -7.45
N GLY A 75 3.83 17.87 -6.30
CA GLY A 75 4.25 16.48 -6.23
C GLY A 75 3.15 15.47 -6.58
N VAL A 76 1.92 15.70 -6.12
CA VAL A 76 0.76 14.86 -6.46
C VAL A 76 0.37 15.01 -7.93
N GLU A 77 0.40 16.24 -8.47
CA GLU A 77 0.12 16.50 -9.89
C GLU A 77 1.16 15.83 -10.78
N TYR A 78 2.45 15.92 -10.42
CA TYR A 78 3.51 15.20 -11.14
C TYR A 78 3.26 13.69 -11.19
N LEU A 79 2.85 13.06 -10.08
CA LEU A 79 2.52 11.63 -10.05
C LEU A 79 1.39 11.32 -11.05
N ALA A 80 0.33 12.12 -11.07
CA ALA A 80 -0.78 11.95 -12.00
C ALA A 80 -0.32 12.10 -13.47
N ASP A 81 0.52 13.08 -13.77
CA ASP A 81 1.05 13.34 -15.11
C ASP A 81 1.89 12.18 -15.66
N ILE A 82 2.63 11.47 -14.80
CA ILE A 82 3.41 10.28 -15.19
C ILE A 82 2.58 8.99 -15.18
N GLY A 83 1.26 9.08 -15.03
CA GLY A 83 0.33 7.96 -15.11
C GLY A 83 0.18 7.15 -13.81
N VAL A 84 0.63 7.66 -12.67
CA VAL A 84 0.35 7.02 -11.38
C VAL A 84 -1.12 7.19 -11.04
N THR A 85 -1.79 6.09 -10.72
CA THR A 85 -3.21 6.05 -10.37
C THR A 85 -3.45 5.84 -8.88
N SER A 86 -2.39 5.59 -8.10
CA SER A 86 -2.48 5.33 -6.67
C SER A 86 -1.24 5.75 -5.90
N LEU A 87 -1.45 6.29 -4.70
CA LEU A 87 -0.36 6.66 -3.80
C LEU A 87 -0.61 6.21 -2.37
N VAL A 88 0.48 6.08 -1.61
CA VAL A 88 0.46 5.90 -0.17
C VAL A 88 1.25 7.00 0.51
N SER A 89 0.70 7.55 1.60
CA SER A 89 1.38 8.55 2.44
C SER A 89 0.91 8.41 3.88
N THR A 90 1.74 8.88 4.81
CA THR A 90 1.42 9.07 6.23
C THR A 90 0.71 10.41 6.49
N ARG A 91 0.75 11.34 5.53
CA ARG A 91 0.34 12.74 5.71
C ARG A 91 -1.10 12.98 5.26
N VAL A 92 -1.95 13.43 6.18
CA VAL A 92 -3.36 13.79 5.93
C VAL A 92 -3.52 14.71 4.71
N ALA A 93 -2.73 15.79 4.64
CA ALA A 93 -2.84 16.77 3.55
C ALA A 93 -2.50 16.17 2.17
N THR A 94 -1.57 15.22 2.11
CA THR A 94 -1.17 14.56 0.86
C THR A 94 -2.25 13.59 0.39
N ILE A 95 -2.85 12.83 1.31
CA ILE A 95 -4.00 11.97 1.02
C ILE A 95 -5.18 12.79 0.47
N GLN A 96 -5.56 13.89 1.14
CA GLN A 96 -6.64 14.75 0.66
C GLN A 96 -6.36 15.35 -0.73
N ARG A 97 -5.10 15.65 -1.04
CA ARG A 97 -4.71 16.10 -2.40
C ARG A 97 -4.85 14.97 -3.42
N GLY A 98 -4.38 13.77 -3.10
CA GLY A 98 -4.56 12.59 -3.95
C GLY A 98 -6.03 12.31 -4.26
N ASN A 99 -6.89 12.38 -3.23
CA ASN A 99 -8.34 12.23 -3.40
C ASN A 99 -8.93 13.27 -4.35
N ARG A 100 -8.58 14.56 -4.18
CA ARG A 100 -9.02 15.65 -5.08
C ARG A 100 -8.50 15.49 -6.51
N ALA A 101 -7.35 14.85 -6.69
CA ALA A 101 -6.78 14.52 -7.99
C ALA A 101 -7.39 13.25 -8.62
N GLY A 102 -8.34 12.59 -7.94
CA GLY A 102 -8.98 11.36 -8.44
C GLY A 102 -8.10 10.11 -8.32
N LEU A 103 -7.02 10.17 -7.55
CA LEU A 103 -6.15 9.03 -7.29
C LEU A 103 -6.75 8.13 -6.21
N VAL A 104 -6.50 6.83 -6.30
CA VAL A 104 -6.75 5.93 -5.17
C VAL A 104 -5.68 6.16 -4.10
N THR A 105 -6.10 6.51 -2.88
CA THR A 105 -5.19 6.83 -1.80
C THR A 105 -5.20 5.76 -0.72
N MET A 106 -4.01 5.48 -0.19
CA MET A 106 -3.82 4.64 0.98
C MET A 106 -3.12 5.47 2.06
N GLN A 107 -3.72 5.60 3.24
CA GLN A 107 -3.00 6.23 4.35
C GLN A 107 -2.24 5.19 5.16
N LYS A 108 -0.93 5.39 5.32
CA LYS A 108 -0.08 4.57 6.18
C LYS A 108 -0.14 5.07 7.61
N VAL A 109 -0.44 4.17 8.55
CA VAL A 109 -0.49 4.45 9.98
C VAL A 109 0.46 3.53 10.74
N PHE A 110 1.17 4.11 11.71
CA PHE A 110 2.06 3.38 12.61
C PHE A 110 1.43 3.34 14.00
N VAL A 111 1.13 2.13 14.47
CA VAL A 111 0.65 1.89 15.82
C VAL A 111 1.83 1.37 16.64
N THR A 112 2.54 2.29 17.30
CA THR A 112 3.69 1.95 18.15
C THR A 112 3.27 1.61 19.58
N ASP A 113 2.18 2.23 20.04
CA ASP A 113 1.64 2.06 21.38
C ASP A 113 0.15 2.46 21.43
N ARG A 114 -0.51 2.21 22.57
CA ARG A 114 -1.94 2.55 22.77
C ARG A 114 -2.26 4.04 22.58
N SER A 115 -1.30 4.94 22.81
CA SER A 115 -1.49 6.39 22.68
C SER A 115 -1.45 6.88 21.23
N THR A 116 -0.83 6.12 20.33
CA THR A 116 -0.81 6.43 18.88
C THR A 116 -2.10 6.06 18.17
N TRP A 117 -2.88 5.11 18.72
CA TRP A 117 -4.07 4.61 18.06
C TRP A 117 -5.16 5.67 17.84
N PRO A 118 -5.60 6.44 18.87
CA PRO A 118 -6.62 7.47 18.66
C PRO A 118 -6.21 8.56 17.67
N ARG A 119 -4.91 8.90 17.65
CA ARG A 119 -4.34 9.86 16.68
C ARG A 119 -4.39 9.33 15.25
N SER A 120 -4.10 8.04 15.08
CA SER A 120 -4.18 7.36 13.78
C SER A 120 -5.61 7.34 13.26
N VAL A 121 -6.59 6.97 14.11
CA VAL A 121 -8.01 6.98 13.75
C VAL A 121 -8.46 8.38 13.33
N LYS A 122 -8.15 9.41 14.12
CA LYS A 122 -8.49 10.80 13.77
C LYS A 122 -7.86 11.25 12.45
N ALA A 123 -6.62 10.82 12.17
CA ALA A 123 -5.96 11.16 10.91
C ALA A 123 -6.65 10.49 9.71
N LEU A 124 -7.14 9.26 9.87
CA LEU A 124 -7.90 8.54 8.84
C LEU A 124 -9.26 9.21 8.60
N GLU A 125 -9.98 9.58 9.66
CA GLU A 125 -11.25 10.32 9.55
C GLU A 125 -11.08 11.66 8.81
N GLN A 126 -9.98 12.37 9.09
CA GLN A 126 -9.70 13.66 8.46
C GLN A 126 -9.29 13.54 7.00
N SER A 127 -8.57 12.48 6.65
CA SER A 127 -7.99 12.34 5.32
C SER A 127 -8.92 11.62 4.33
N ASP A 128 -9.83 10.79 4.85
CA ASP A 128 -10.78 9.97 4.09
C ASP A 128 -10.10 9.12 2.99
N PRO A 129 -9.14 8.24 3.33
CA PRO A 129 -8.41 7.47 2.35
C PRO A 129 -9.23 6.28 1.85
N ASN A 130 -8.98 5.82 0.63
CA ASN A 130 -9.65 4.61 0.11
C ASN A 130 -9.19 3.33 0.82
N LEU A 131 -7.97 3.32 1.36
CA LEU A 131 -7.35 2.20 2.06
C LEU A 131 -6.55 2.70 3.27
N VAL A 132 -6.37 1.84 4.26
CA VAL A 132 -5.39 2.07 5.34
C VAL A 132 -4.30 1.01 5.29
N GLN A 133 -3.04 1.43 5.27
CA GLN A 133 -1.91 0.54 5.52
C GLN A 133 -1.57 0.56 7.00
N LEU A 134 -1.95 -0.51 7.72
CA LEU A 134 -1.73 -0.61 9.16
C LEU A 134 -0.39 -1.30 9.45
N MET A 135 0.45 -0.62 10.23
CA MET A 135 1.77 -1.12 10.62
C MET A 135 1.98 -1.06 12.13
N PRO A 136 2.59 -2.09 12.75
CA PRO A 136 2.96 -3.38 12.15
C PRO A 136 1.76 -4.35 12.04
N ALA A 137 1.83 -5.35 11.16
CA ALA A 137 0.74 -6.30 10.91
C ALA A 137 0.25 -7.04 12.16
N PRO A 138 1.11 -7.48 13.10
CA PRO A 138 0.67 -8.12 14.34
C PRO A 138 -0.29 -7.28 15.19
N MET A 139 -0.29 -5.94 15.04
CA MET A 139 -1.23 -5.09 15.76
C MET A 139 -2.69 -5.33 15.37
N LEU A 140 -2.96 -5.90 14.19
CA LEU A 140 -4.31 -6.10 13.70
C LEU A 140 -5.14 -7.04 14.61
N SER A 141 -4.49 -8.07 15.18
CA SER A 141 -5.15 -9.01 16.09
C SER A 141 -5.50 -8.37 17.45
N HIS A 142 -4.78 -7.32 17.83
CA HIS A 142 -5.01 -6.57 19.07
C HIS A 142 -6.13 -5.53 18.97
N LEU A 143 -6.55 -5.15 17.75
CA LEU A 143 -7.69 -4.25 17.56
C LEU A 143 -9.01 -4.99 17.79
N SER A 144 -10.00 -4.33 18.40
CA SER A 144 -11.32 -4.91 18.52
C SER A 144 -11.97 -5.10 17.14
N THR A 145 -12.94 -6.01 17.03
CA THR A 145 -13.69 -6.19 15.77
C THR A 145 -14.44 -4.90 15.38
N GLN A 146 -14.90 -4.14 16.36
CA GLN A 146 -15.57 -2.86 16.12
C GLN A 146 -14.59 -1.83 15.55
N ASP A 147 -13.40 -1.69 16.14
CA ASP A 147 -12.37 -0.77 15.64
C ASP A 147 -12.01 -1.11 14.19
N ARG A 148 -11.77 -2.39 13.89
CA ARG A 148 -11.44 -2.84 12.53
C ARG A 148 -12.53 -2.50 11.51
N LYS A 149 -13.80 -2.61 11.88
CA LYS A 149 -14.95 -2.27 11.01
C LYS A 149 -15.14 -0.77 10.80
N ALA A 150 -14.64 0.06 11.70
CA ALA A 150 -14.72 1.51 11.59
C ALA A 150 -13.64 2.10 10.67
N LEU A 151 -12.62 1.31 10.31
CA LEU A 151 -11.55 1.74 9.41
C LEU A 151 -11.94 1.54 7.94
N PRO A 152 -11.30 2.29 7.02
CA PRO A 152 -11.21 1.91 5.61
C PRO A 152 -10.64 0.48 5.46
N PRO A 153 -10.82 -0.17 4.30
CA PRO A 153 -10.27 -1.51 4.06
C PRO A 153 -8.77 -1.58 4.39
N ILE A 154 -8.40 -2.59 5.17
CA ILE A 154 -7.08 -2.67 5.83
C ILE A 154 -6.09 -3.48 4.99
N VAL A 155 -4.96 -2.87 4.66
CA VAL A 155 -3.75 -3.53 4.18
C VAL A 155 -2.81 -3.71 5.38
N ALA A 156 -2.63 -4.94 5.86
CA ALA A 156 -1.70 -5.22 6.96
C ALA A 156 -0.26 -5.19 6.44
N SER A 157 0.68 -4.60 7.19
CA SER A 157 2.06 -4.43 6.71
C SER A 157 3.08 -4.39 7.84
N GLY A 158 4.30 -4.84 7.56
CA GLY A 158 5.40 -4.89 8.54
C GLY A 158 5.32 -6.11 9.46
N PHE A 159 6.46 -6.78 9.66
CA PHE A 159 6.56 -8.08 10.36
C PHE A 159 5.66 -9.18 9.74
N VAL A 160 5.60 -9.21 8.40
CA VAL A 160 4.97 -10.28 7.63
C VAL A 160 6.09 -11.07 6.96
N CYS A 161 6.53 -12.12 7.64
CA CYS A 161 7.76 -12.86 7.34
C CYS A 161 7.50 -14.32 6.99
N ASN A 162 6.26 -14.82 7.15
CA ASN A 162 5.90 -16.19 6.85
C ASN A 162 4.43 -16.32 6.47
N LYS A 163 4.05 -17.51 5.98
CA LYS A 163 2.66 -17.81 5.57
C LYS A 163 1.67 -17.62 6.71
N GLY A 164 2.03 -18.01 7.93
CA GLY A 164 1.20 -17.85 9.13
C GLY A 164 0.83 -16.39 9.39
N ASP A 165 1.77 -15.45 9.22
CA ASP A 165 1.50 -14.01 9.38
C ASP A 165 0.49 -13.51 8.34
N VAL A 166 0.59 -14.01 7.10
CA VAL A 166 -0.35 -13.68 6.02
C VAL A 166 -1.75 -14.17 6.36
N PHE A 167 -1.87 -15.45 6.75
CA PHE A 167 -3.16 -16.04 7.12
C PHE A 167 -3.77 -15.38 8.36
N ASP A 168 -2.96 -15.05 9.36
CA ASP A 168 -3.42 -14.39 10.58
C ASP A 168 -3.98 -12.99 10.27
N ALA A 169 -3.30 -12.21 9.43
CA ALA A 169 -3.77 -10.89 9.02
C ALA A 169 -5.12 -10.96 8.28
N LEU A 170 -5.26 -11.88 7.31
CA LEU A 170 -6.51 -12.10 6.57
C LEU A 170 -7.64 -12.54 7.50
N LYS A 171 -7.36 -13.49 8.39
CA LYS A 171 -8.33 -13.96 9.40
C LYS A 171 -8.81 -12.83 10.31
N HIS A 172 -7.95 -11.86 10.60
CA HIS A 172 -8.29 -10.70 11.40
C HIS A 172 -8.91 -9.53 10.61
N GLY A 173 -9.26 -9.73 9.34
CA GLY A 173 -10.04 -8.79 8.54
C GLY A 173 -9.22 -7.85 7.66
N ALA A 174 -7.93 -8.13 7.45
CA ALA A 174 -7.19 -7.46 6.39
C ALA A 174 -7.76 -7.87 5.01
N VAL A 175 -7.93 -6.90 4.11
CA VAL A 175 -8.28 -7.19 2.71
C VAL A 175 -7.05 -7.54 1.88
N ALA A 176 -5.86 -7.18 2.37
CA ALA A 176 -4.59 -7.44 1.74
C ALA A 176 -3.45 -7.42 2.77
N ILE A 177 -2.30 -7.91 2.37
CA ILE A 177 -1.06 -7.83 3.14
C ILE A 177 0.01 -7.26 2.23
N SER A 178 0.83 -6.33 2.72
CA SER A 178 2.02 -5.89 1.98
C SER A 178 3.30 -6.34 2.69
N THR A 179 4.24 -6.89 1.93
CA THR A 179 5.53 -7.33 2.47
C THR A 179 6.67 -7.14 1.47
N SER A 180 7.85 -6.80 1.97
CA SER A 180 9.10 -6.78 1.20
C SER A 180 9.78 -8.15 1.14
N ASP A 181 9.26 -9.15 1.87
CA ASP A 181 9.75 -10.52 1.77
C ASP A 181 9.23 -11.17 0.49
N SER A 182 10.13 -11.28 -0.50
CA SER A 182 9.81 -11.86 -1.80
C SER A 182 9.37 -13.32 -1.77
N ALA A 183 9.70 -14.07 -0.70
CA ALA A 183 9.24 -15.45 -0.54
C ALA A 183 7.71 -15.53 -0.45
N MET A 184 7.04 -14.45 -0.02
CA MET A 184 5.59 -14.39 0.12
C MET A 184 4.87 -13.93 -1.15
N TRP A 185 5.55 -13.36 -2.15
CA TRP A 185 4.89 -12.79 -3.34
C TRP A 185 4.27 -13.83 -4.28
N ASN A 186 4.54 -15.11 -4.05
CA ASN A 186 3.95 -16.24 -4.76
C ASN A 186 3.00 -17.06 -3.88
N LEU A 187 2.70 -16.58 -2.66
CA LEU A 187 1.82 -17.27 -1.75
C LEU A 187 0.39 -17.20 -2.25
N ASP A 188 -0.19 -18.35 -2.57
CA ASP A 188 -1.61 -18.49 -2.81
C ASP A 188 -2.32 -18.69 -1.45
N PRO A 189 -3.15 -17.76 -0.95
CA PRO A 189 -3.83 -17.92 0.32
C PRO A 189 -5.02 -18.89 0.26
N GLU A 190 -5.41 -19.37 -0.93
CA GLU A 190 -6.44 -20.40 -1.08
C GLU A 190 -5.83 -21.83 -1.15
N ARG A 191 -4.49 -21.97 -1.06
CA ARG A 191 -3.77 -23.26 -1.14
C ARG A 191 -2.72 -23.48 -0.05
#